data_AF-A0A0K1FE02-F1
#
_entry.id   AF-A0A0K1FE02-F1
#
_cell.length_a   1.000
_cell.length_b   1.000
_cell.length_c   1.000
_cell.angle_alpha   90.00
_cell.angle_beta   90.00
_cell.angle_gamma   90.00
#
_symmetry.space_group_name_H-M   'P 1'
#
loop_
_entity.id
_entity.type
_entity.pdbx_description
1 polymer ?
#
loop_
_entity_poly.entity_id
_entity_poly.type
_entity_poly.pdbx_seq_one_letter_code
_entity_poly.pdbx_strand_id
1 'polypeptide(L)'
;MPAPVKALIARVARPSRIPVVAGRLTYVLAAVNVLAALFRSWRQQILHLPVVGPGMIASTAVAAMVVTGILLVPLGHALTRRKRRAWAVALAVLALTVVLHVVRLQLVAALPGVVLIVVLVRYRREFHAEGDPRTRWRALWAFLGLGLVSVVIGYLSLAVRADRMLAEPASPVSMLGYVLGGLVGMGEGLHFRHERTQDAMDLTLGSLGLMTLMVTAYLALRSPEQRPELTDEDDERLRALLGRHPDSLGYFNLRRDKSVVWSDSGKSAIAYRVVNGVMLASGDPIGDPEAWPGAIERFLELAERHAWTPAVLGCSERAGIVWTRDTDFEALELGDEAVVDTGSFSLEGRAMRNVRQMVRRIERAGYSTHVSRIGDLTPEQCETIRADAQAWRGTETERGFSMALGRLADHADPEAVLVTAVQEGRVRGFLQFVPWGKDGMSLDVMLRDKTAEGGLNELMIVAALTSAPSIGIRQVSLNFATFRAVLERGERLGAGPVTKVSRKVLVFLSRWFQIESLYRFNAKFGPRWQPRFLVFPASSSLPRIGIAALEAEAFLTWPRLTLLKGLTG
;
A
#
# COMPACT_ATOMS: atom_id res chain seq x y z
N MET A 1 24.59 34.21 18.74
CA MET A 1 23.49 33.70 17.89
C MET A 1 22.17 34.33 18.31
N PRO A 2 21.38 34.88 17.39
CA PRO A 2 20.10 35.50 17.71
C PRO A 2 19.04 34.46 18.16
N ALA A 3 18.18 34.84 19.10
CA ALA A 3 17.11 34.01 19.68
C ALA A 3 16.20 33.27 18.67
N PRO A 4 15.75 33.88 17.54
CA PRO A 4 14.94 33.17 16.54
C PRO A 4 15.68 32.01 15.86
N VAL A 5 17.00 32.11 15.71
CA VAL A 5 17.82 31.05 15.11
C VAL A 5 17.99 29.89 16.10
N LYS A 6 18.15 30.17 17.40
CA LYS A 6 18.15 29.13 18.44
C LYS A 6 16.82 28.39 18.49
N ALA A 7 15.69 29.08 18.41
CA ALA A 7 14.36 28.47 18.40
C ALA A 7 14.12 27.61 17.14
N LEU A 8 14.59 28.06 15.97
CA LEU A 8 14.52 27.30 14.73
C LEU A 8 15.38 26.03 14.79
N ILE A 9 16.62 26.14 15.29
CA ILE A 9 17.52 24.99 15.48
C ILE A 9 16.93 24.00 16.49
N ALA A 10 16.37 24.47 17.61
CA ALA A 10 15.72 23.61 18.60
C ALA A 10 14.48 22.89 18.02
N ARG A 11 13.75 23.53 17.10
CA ARG A 11 12.57 22.96 16.43
C ARG A 11 12.93 21.93 15.36
N VAL A 12 14.09 22.09 14.70
CA VAL A 12 14.63 21.18 13.68
C VAL A 12 15.43 20.03 14.30
N ALA A 13 16.12 20.27 15.41
CA ALA A 13 16.95 19.29 16.12
C ALA A 13 16.18 18.39 17.10
N ARG A 14 14.85 18.39 17.06
CA ARG A 14 14.05 17.38 17.79
C ARG A 14 14.43 16.00 17.23
N PRO A 15 14.88 15.04 18.05
CA PRO A 15 15.37 13.74 17.57
C PRO A 15 14.42 13.05 16.57
N SER A 16 13.11 13.14 16.84
CA SER A 16 12.05 12.58 15.98
C SER A 16 11.98 13.13 14.55
N ARG A 17 12.48 14.34 14.30
CA ARG A 17 12.45 15.02 12.97
C ARG A 17 13.73 14.86 12.17
N ILE A 18 14.81 14.43 12.81
CA ILE A 18 16.15 14.34 12.20
C ILE A 18 16.17 13.41 10.99
N PRO A 19 15.54 12.22 11.01
CA PRO A 19 15.48 11.36 9.82
C PRO A 19 14.84 12.05 8.60
N VAL A 20 13.78 12.85 8.82
CA VAL A 20 13.11 13.60 7.76
C VAL A 20 14.01 14.72 7.22
N VAL A 21 14.67 15.46 8.11
CA VAL A 21 15.59 16.56 7.72
C VAL A 21 16.80 16.00 7.00
N ALA A 22 17.43 14.95 7.52
CA ALA A 22 18.58 14.27 6.92
C ALA A 22 18.22 13.71 5.54
N GLY A 23 17.05 13.07 5.40
CA GLY A 23 16.57 12.59 4.09
C GLY A 23 16.35 13.74 3.09
N ARG A 24 15.76 14.86 3.53
CA ARG A 24 15.61 16.08 2.70
C ARG A 24 16.94 16.68 2.26
N LEU A 25 17.90 16.79 3.18
CA LEU A 25 19.26 17.25 2.86
C LEU A 25 19.97 16.30 1.89
N THR A 26 19.73 15.00 2.02
CA THR A 26 20.26 13.98 1.10
C THR A 26 19.72 14.20 -0.32
N TYR A 27 18.43 14.54 -0.49
CA TYR A 27 17.88 14.91 -1.80
C TYR A 27 18.51 16.17 -2.38
N VAL A 28 18.72 17.20 -1.56
CA VAL A 28 19.38 18.43 -2.02
C VAL A 28 20.79 18.12 -2.50
N LEU A 29 21.57 17.37 -1.73
CA LEU A 29 22.93 16.99 -2.09
C LEU A 29 22.96 16.10 -3.35
N ALA A 30 22.00 15.18 -3.49
CA ALA A 30 21.81 14.40 -4.71
C ALA A 30 21.62 15.28 -5.94
N ALA A 31 20.70 16.25 -5.85
CA ALA A 31 20.43 17.20 -6.94
C ALA A 31 21.66 18.07 -7.26
N VAL A 32 22.36 18.57 -6.24
CA VAL A 32 23.59 19.35 -6.41
C VAL A 32 24.66 18.54 -7.13
N ASN A 33 24.88 17.27 -6.75
CA ASN A 33 25.88 16.42 -7.39
C ASN A 33 25.56 16.18 -8.88
N VAL A 34 24.29 15.91 -9.20
CA VAL A 34 23.84 15.70 -10.59
C VAL A 34 23.94 17.00 -11.40
N LEU A 35 23.44 18.11 -10.87
CA LEU A 35 23.48 19.41 -11.55
C LEU A 35 24.91 19.89 -11.76
N ALA A 36 25.81 19.75 -10.77
CA ALA A 36 27.20 20.14 -10.89
C ALA A 36 27.93 19.37 -12.01
N ALA A 37 27.60 18.09 -12.20
CA ALA A 37 28.11 17.30 -13.31
C ALA A 37 27.58 17.76 -14.67
N LEU A 38 26.27 18.04 -14.77
CA LEU A 38 25.63 18.53 -16.00
C LEU A 38 26.16 19.92 -16.41
N PHE A 39 26.27 20.85 -15.47
CA PHE A 39 26.75 22.21 -15.74
C PHE A 39 28.24 22.26 -16.10
N ARG A 40 29.08 21.32 -15.60
CA ARG A 40 30.49 21.24 -16.01
C ARG A 40 30.63 20.83 -17.48
N SER A 41 29.85 19.85 -17.93
CA SER A 41 29.79 19.44 -19.34
C SER A 41 29.42 20.63 -20.23
N TRP A 42 28.38 21.38 -19.84
CA TRP A 42 27.92 22.56 -20.57
C TRP A 42 28.97 23.69 -20.59
N ARG A 43 29.62 23.95 -19.45
CA ARG A 43 30.68 24.97 -19.33
C ARG A 43 31.93 24.62 -20.14
N GLN A 44 32.28 23.34 -20.24
CA GLN A 44 33.40 22.85 -21.05
C GLN A 44 33.09 22.94 -22.56
N GLN A 45 31.84 22.66 -22.97
CA GLN A 45 31.39 22.82 -24.36
C GLN A 45 31.36 24.28 -24.83
N ILE A 46 31.05 25.22 -23.94
CA ILE A 46 30.93 26.64 -24.31
C ILE A 46 32.25 27.41 -24.22
N LEU A 47 33.14 27.07 -23.27
CA LEU A 47 34.32 27.89 -22.95
C LEU A 47 35.66 27.36 -23.48
N HIS A 48 35.71 26.21 -24.17
CA HIS A 48 36.95 25.60 -24.71
C HIS A 48 38.15 25.62 -23.74
N LEU A 49 37.91 25.51 -22.43
CA LEU A 49 38.95 25.59 -21.41
C LEU A 49 39.78 24.29 -21.41
N PRO A 50 41.12 24.34 -21.61
CA PRO A 50 41.96 23.16 -21.55
C PRO A 50 41.94 22.57 -20.14
N VAL A 51 41.93 21.23 -20.06
CA VAL A 51 41.91 20.48 -18.80
C VAL A 51 43.25 20.68 -18.10
N VAL A 52 43.30 21.60 -17.13
CA VAL A 52 44.45 21.71 -16.22
C VAL A 52 44.30 20.65 -15.13
N GLY A 53 44.83 19.46 -15.41
CA GLY A 53 44.87 18.29 -14.52
C GLY A 53 44.98 16.99 -15.34
N PRO A 54 45.45 15.87 -14.76
CA PRO A 54 45.49 14.59 -15.48
C PRO A 54 44.07 14.24 -15.95
N GLY A 55 43.83 14.23 -17.27
CA GLY A 55 42.49 14.08 -17.86
C GLY A 55 41.72 12.85 -17.37
N MET A 56 42.45 11.79 -16.98
CA MET A 56 41.94 10.51 -16.49
C MET A 56 41.21 10.61 -15.13
N ILE A 57 41.65 11.50 -14.22
CA ILE A 57 41.05 11.66 -12.88
C ILE A 57 39.79 12.54 -12.95
N ALA A 58 39.72 13.42 -13.96
CA ALA A 58 38.64 14.39 -14.10
C ALA A 58 37.38 13.85 -14.79
N SER A 59 37.47 12.86 -15.69
CA SER A 59 36.28 12.28 -16.35
C SER A 59 35.58 11.24 -15.46
N THR A 60 36.34 10.27 -14.96
CA THR A 60 35.87 9.16 -14.10
C THR A 60 35.19 9.66 -12.83
N ALA A 61 35.75 10.67 -12.17
CA ALA A 61 35.13 11.22 -10.97
C ALA A 61 33.86 12.08 -11.25
N VAL A 62 33.59 12.51 -12.50
CA VAL A 62 32.33 13.22 -12.84
C VAL A 62 31.24 12.17 -12.95
N ALA A 63 31.51 11.08 -13.67
CA ALA A 63 30.60 9.93 -13.75
C ALA A 63 30.28 9.39 -12.35
N ALA A 64 31.30 9.21 -11.50
CA ALA A 64 31.10 8.77 -10.12
C ALA A 64 30.27 9.78 -9.27
N MET A 65 30.38 11.09 -9.51
CA MET A 65 29.54 12.09 -8.85
C MET A 65 28.08 12.03 -9.31
N VAL A 66 27.82 11.77 -10.60
CA VAL A 66 26.46 11.52 -11.11
C VAL A 66 25.87 10.26 -10.48
N VAL A 67 26.62 9.16 -10.49
CA VAL A 67 26.17 7.87 -9.92
C VAL A 67 25.89 8.01 -8.43
N THR A 68 26.80 8.61 -7.65
CA THR A 68 26.58 8.84 -6.22
C THR A 68 25.39 9.78 -5.98
N GLY A 69 25.23 10.84 -6.79
CA GLY A 69 24.04 11.71 -6.75
C GLY A 69 22.74 10.93 -6.97
N ILE A 70 22.68 10.09 -8.01
CA ILE A 70 21.50 9.26 -8.31
C ILE A 70 21.23 8.25 -7.19
N LEU A 71 22.27 7.62 -6.61
CA LEU A 71 22.14 6.70 -5.46
C LEU A 71 21.59 7.37 -4.20
N LEU A 72 21.95 8.63 -3.97
CA LEU A 72 21.49 9.38 -2.82
C LEU A 72 19.98 9.67 -2.87
N VAL A 73 19.34 9.70 -4.04
CA VAL A 73 17.89 9.94 -4.19
C VAL A 73 17.04 8.88 -3.46
N PRO A 74 17.10 7.57 -3.79
CA PRO A 74 16.33 6.56 -3.06
C PRO A 74 16.77 6.42 -1.60
N LEU A 75 18.04 6.70 -1.28
CA LEU A 75 18.54 6.70 0.10
C LEU A 75 17.92 7.84 0.92
N GLY A 76 17.75 9.04 0.34
CA GLY A 76 17.06 10.16 0.96
C GLY A 76 15.65 9.76 1.41
N HIS A 77 14.90 9.08 0.53
CA HIS A 77 13.58 8.53 0.88
C HIS A 77 13.65 7.54 2.03
N ALA A 78 14.56 6.59 1.94
CA ALA A 78 14.69 5.52 2.92
C ALA A 78 15.20 6.01 4.29
N LEU A 79 16.00 7.08 4.31
CA LEU A 79 16.42 7.80 5.52
C LEU A 79 15.23 8.49 6.20
N THR A 80 14.31 9.11 5.44
CA THR A 80 13.08 9.67 6.05
C THR A 80 12.24 8.61 6.76
N ARG A 81 12.41 7.34 6.35
CA ARG A 81 11.78 6.16 6.94
C ARG A 81 12.64 5.46 7.99
N ARG A 82 13.67 6.13 8.54
CA ARG A 82 14.48 5.60 9.65
C ARG A 82 15.15 4.25 9.37
N LYS A 83 15.32 3.85 8.11
CA LYS A 83 15.85 2.52 7.75
C LYS A 83 17.32 2.42 8.09
N ARG A 84 17.69 1.46 8.95
CA ARG A 84 19.08 1.27 9.40
C ARG A 84 20.03 0.92 8.25
N ARG A 85 19.58 0.10 7.29
CA ARG A 85 20.38 -0.25 6.10
C ARG A 85 20.59 0.97 5.19
N ALA A 86 19.56 1.79 5.02
CA ALA A 86 19.67 3.03 4.23
C ALA A 86 20.67 4.00 4.86
N TRP A 87 20.67 4.09 6.19
CA TRP A 87 21.67 4.87 6.93
C TRP A 87 23.10 4.40 6.66
N ALA A 88 23.36 3.09 6.72
CA ALA A 88 24.69 2.54 6.46
C ALA A 88 25.15 2.80 5.01
N VAL A 89 24.27 2.54 4.04
CA VAL A 89 24.57 2.76 2.62
C VAL A 89 24.74 4.25 2.31
N ALA A 90 23.90 5.12 2.88
CA ALA A 90 24.04 6.56 2.74
C ALA A 90 25.36 7.07 3.29
N LEU A 91 25.81 6.58 4.45
CA LEU A 91 27.14 6.92 4.97
C LEU A 91 28.27 6.50 4.01
N ALA A 92 28.21 5.29 3.45
CA ALA A 92 29.21 4.82 2.50
C ALA A 92 29.23 5.67 1.21
N VAL A 93 28.05 5.95 0.64
CA VAL A 93 27.92 6.77 -0.57
C VAL A 93 28.37 8.21 -0.32
N LEU A 94 27.98 8.81 0.81
CA LEU A 94 28.41 10.16 1.20
C LEU A 94 29.92 10.23 1.44
N ALA A 95 30.51 9.23 2.10
CA ALA A 95 31.96 9.16 2.30
C ALA A 95 32.69 9.10 0.97
N LEU A 96 32.23 8.26 0.04
CA LEU A 96 32.77 8.20 -1.32
C LEU A 96 32.63 9.55 -2.03
N THR A 97 31.45 10.20 -1.96
CA THR A 97 31.25 11.55 -2.52
C THR A 97 32.22 12.56 -1.94
N VAL A 98 32.48 12.54 -0.62
CA VAL A 98 33.44 13.46 0.02
C VAL A 98 34.86 13.19 -0.49
N VAL A 99 35.28 11.92 -0.57
CA VAL A 99 36.59 11.54 -1.12
C VAL A 99 36.74 12.05 -2.57
N LEU A 100 35.73 11.86 -3.41
CA LEU A 100 35.74 12.33 -4.81
C LEU A 100 35.91 13.86 -4.90
N HIS A 101 35.27 14.64 -4.03
CA HIS A 101 35.44 16.09 -3.98
C HIS A 101 36.85 16.49 -3.50
N VAL A 102 37.41 15.77 -2.53
CA VAL A 102 38.76 16.04 -2.00
C VAL A 102 39.84 15.74 -3.04
N VAL A 103 39.76 14.60 -3.74
CA VAL A 103 40.68 14.24 -4.85
C VAL A 103 40.65 15.30 -5.96
N ARG A 104 39.53 15.99 -6.12
CA ARG A 104 39.35 17.10 -7.07
C ARG A 104 39.76 18.47 -6.54
N LEU A 105 40.25 18.55 -5.31
CA LEU A 105 40.57 19.80 -4.61
C LEU A 105 39.35 20.73 -4.46
N GLN A 106 38.13 20.18 -4.47
CA GLN A 106 36.87 20.92 -4.31
C GLN A 106 36.40 20.91 -2.84
N LEU A 107 37.22 21.44 -1.95
CA LEU A 107 37.00 21.36 -0.49
C LEU A 107 35.66 21.97 -0.04
N VAL A 108 35.26 23.11 -0.63
CA VAL A 108 33.98 23.77 -0.30
C VAL A 108 32.78 22.88 -0.66
N ALA A 109 32.86 22.13 -1.77
CA ALA A 109 31.81 21.23 -2.21
C ALA A 109 31.74 19.94 -1.36
N ALA A 110 32.82 19.58 -0.66
CA ALA A 110 32.83 18.44 0.27
C ALA A 110 32.11 18.76 1.61
N LEU A 111 32.06 20.03 2.03
CA LEU A 111 31.52 20.45 3.34
C LEU A 111 30.09 19.95 3.61
N PRO A 112 29.10 20.08 2.70
CA PRO A 112 27.75 19.59 2.96
C PRO A 112 27.69 18.08 3.21
N GLY A 113 28.50 17.30 2.49
CA GLY A 113 28.61 15.86 2.67
C GLY A 113 29.17 15.51 4.05
N VAL A 114 30.24 16.19 4.49
CA VAL A 114 30.83 16.01 5.82
C VAL A 114 29.83 16.35 6.93
N VAL A 115 29.12 17.48 6.81
CA VAL A 115 28.10 17.88 7.79
C VAL A 115 26.99 16.83 7.87
N LEU A 116 26.51 16.33 6.74
CA LEU A 116 25.48 15.30 6.71
C LEU A 116 25.96 13.98 7.32
N ILE A 117 27.20 13.57 7.07
CA ILE A 117 27.82 12.40 7.72
C ILE A 117 27.84 12.58 9.25
N VAL A 118 28.28 13.73 9.75
CA VAL A 118 28.31 14.01 11.20
C VAL A 118 26.91 13.92 11.80
N VAL A 119 25.90 14.49 11.14
CA VAL A 119 24.50 14.39 11.58
C VAL A 119 24.04 12.93 11.60
N LEU A 120 24.26 12.17 10.53
CA LEU A 120 23.85 10.76 10.45
C LEU A 120 24.54 9.91 11.53
N VAL A 121 25.83 10.13 11.80
CA VAL A 121 26.56 9.40 12.85
C VAL A 121 26.07 9.79 14.25
N ARG A 122 25.88 11.10 14.50
CA ARG A 122 25.44 11.62 15.80
C ARG A 122 24.05 11.14 16.21
N TYR A 123 23.17 10.94 15.23
CA TYR A 123 21.79 10.50 15.42
C TYR A 123 21.54 9.08 14.91
N ARG A 124 22.58 8.22 14.91
CA ARG A 124 22.48 6.82 14.46
C ARG A 124 21.37 6.00 15.11
N ARG A 125 20.98 6.34 16.36
CA ARG A 125 19.92 5.65 17.11
C ARG A 125 18.51 5.95 16.57
N GLU A 126 18.34 7.05 15.83
CA GLU A 126 17.07 7.39 15.19
C GLU A 126 16.80 6.54 13.93
N PHE A 127 17.80 5.80 13.42
CA PHE A 127 17.70 4.93 12.25
C PHE A 127 17.66 3.45 12.67
N HIS A 128 16.63 3.08 13.42
CA HIS A 128 16.47 1.74 13.99
C HIS A 128 15.57 0.80 13.17
N ALA A 129 14.85 1.30 12.17
CA ALA A 129 13.84 0.50 11.49
C ALA A 129 14.44 -0.72 10.80
N GLU A 130 13.88 -1.88 11.12
CA GLU A 130 14.32 -3.18 10.66
C GLU A 130 13.88 -3.42 9.21
N GLY A 131 14.82 -3.85 8.38
CA GLY A 131 14.54 -4.29 7.02
C GLY A 131 14.17 -5.77 6.98
N ASP A 132 13.37 -6.18 6.01
CA ASP A 132 12.94 -7.58 5.86
C ASP A 132 14.17 -8.51 5.74
N PRO A 133 14.27 -9.57 6.55
CA PRO A 133 15.35 -10.55 6.46
C PRO A 133 15.29 -11.40 5.18
N ARG A 134 14.18 -11.42 4.42
CA ARG A 134 14.04 -12.18 3.16
C ARG A 134 14.32 -11.34 1.92
N THR A 135 14.02 -10.03 1.91
CA THR A 135 14.35 -9.17 0.75
C THR A 135 15.85 -9.02 0.52
N ARG A 136 16.70 -9.27 1.52
CA ARG A 136 18.17 -9.24 1.35
C ARG A 136 18.63 -10.21 0.26
N TRP A 137 18.05 -11.40 0.20
CA TRP A 137 18.37 -12.39 -0.81
C TRP A 137 17.77 -12.01 -2.17
N ARG A 138 16.58 -11.42 -2.19
CA ARG A 138 15.97 -10.92 -3.45
C ARG A 138 16.80 -9.80 -4.08
N ALA A 139 17.27 -8.83 -3.29
CA ALA A 139 18.12 -7.76 -3.79
C ALA A 139 19.47 -8.31 -4.29
N LEU A 140 20.07 -9.26 -3.57
CA LEU A 140 21.30 -9.94 -4.01
C LEU A 140 21.08 -10.71 -5.32
N TRP A 141 20.04 -11.54 -5.41
CA TRP A 141 19.73 -12.29 -6.63
C TRP A 141 19.36 -11.38 -7.80
N ALA A 142 18.67 -10.26 -7.55
CA ALA A 142 18.41 -9.25 -8.57
C ALA A 142 19.71 -8.59 -9.04
N PHE A 143 20.64 -8.25 -8.14
CA PHE A 143 21.94 -7.71 -8.49
C PHE A 143 22.76 -8.69 -9.35
N LEU A 144 22.83 -9.96 -8.92
CA LEU A 144 23.56 -11.00 -9.64
C LEU A 144 22.90 -11.30 -11.00
N GLY A 145 21.58 -11.42 -11.06
CA GLY A 145 20.83 -11.69 -12.28
C GLY A 145 20.89 -10.53 -13.29
N LEU A 146 20.61 -9.30 -12.85
CA LEU A 146 20.71 -8.11 -13.70
C LEU A 146 22.15 -7.82 -14.10
N GLY A 147 23.11 -8.06 -13.20
CA GLY A 147 24.54 -7.95 -13.49
C GLY A 147 24.96 -8.93 -14.57
N LEU A 148 24.57 -10.21 -14.46
CA LEU A 148 24.84 -11.22 -15.49
C LEU A 148 24.22 -10.85 -16.83
N VAL A 149 22.94 -10.44 -16.84
CA VAL A 149 22.26 -9.98 -18.06
C VAL A 149 22.98 -8.78 -18.68
N SER A 150 23.41 -7.82 -17.86
CA SER A 150 24.15 -6.64 -18.32
C SER A 150 25.51 -7.02 -18.91
N VAL A 151 26.21 -7.99 -18.31
CA VAL A 151 27.47 -8.53 -18.84
C VAL A 151 27.23 -9.24 -20.17
N VAL A 152 26.20 -10.08 -20.29
CA VAL A 152 25.87 -10.80 -21.53
C VAL A 152 25.50 -9.82 -22.66
N ILE A 153 24.65 -8.82 -22.38
CA ILE A 153 24.28 -7.78 -23.35
C ILE A 153 25.51 -6.98 -23.78
N GLY A 154 26.36 -6.58 -22.83
CA GLY A 154 27.61 -5.85 -23.10
C GLY A 154 28.56 -6.67 -23.97
N TYR A 155 28.75 -7.94 -23.63
CA TYR A 155 29.62 -8.86 -24.37
C TYR A 155 29.10 -9.12 -25.79
N LEU A 156 27.81 -9.41 -25.96
CA LEU A 156 27.18 -9.57 -27.28
C LEU A 156 27.26 -8.28 -28.09
N SER A 157 27.08 -7.12 -27.45
CA SER A 157 27.20 -5.82 -28.11
C SER A 157 28.61 -5.53 -28.62
N LEU A 158 29.65 -6.01 -27.92
CA LEU A 158 31.03 -5.99 -28.38
C LEU A 158 31.28 -6.99 -29.49
N ALA A 159 30.78 -8.23 -29.36
CA ALA A 159 30.97 -9.29 -30.34
C ALA A 159 30.38 -8.92 -31.71
N VAL A 160 29.19 -8.30 -31.74
CA VAL A 160 28.55 -7.80 -32.98
C VAL A 160 29.30 -6.62 -33.61
N ARG A 161 30.14 -5.93 -32.83
CA ARG A 161 30.93 -4.76 -33.27
C ARG A 161 32.43 -5.05 -33.32
N ALA A 162 32.83 -6.31 -33.28
CA ALA A 162 34.23 -6.72 -33.26
C ALA A 162 34.95 -6.28 -34.54
N ASP A 163 34.23 -6.18 -35.67
CA ASP A 163 34.70 -5.66 -36.97
C ASP A 163 35.08 -4.16 -36.95
N ARG A 164 34.59 -3.42 -35.96
CA ARG A 164 34.80 -1.96 -35.82
C ARG A 164 35.90 -1.57 -34.83
N MET A 165 36.58 -2.55 -34.23
CA MET A 165 37.68 -2.32 -33.29
C MET A 165 38.98 -1.96 -34.03
N LEU A 166 39.81 -1.12 -33.41
CA LEU A 166 41.09 -0.64 -33.99
C LEU A 166 42.26 -1.61 -33.80
N ALA A 167 42.18 -2.54 -32.85
CA ALA A 167 43.23 -3.50 -32.53
C ALA A 167 42.89 -4.93 -33.00
N GLU A 168 43.89 -5.82 -33.01
CA GLU A 168 43.75 -7.29 -33.23
C GLU A 168 42.57 -7.89 -32.46
N PRO A 169 41.96 -9.01 -32.92
CA PRO A 169 40.75 -9.57 -32.32
C PRO A 169 40.89 -9.65 -30.80
N ALA A 170 40.13 -8.81 -30.10
CA ALA A 170 40.26 -8.66 -28.67
C ALA A 170 40.03 -10.01 -27.99
N SER A 171 40.92 -10.39 -27.07
CA SER A 171 40.75 -11.64 -26.34
C SER A 171 39.43 -11.64 -25.56
N PRO A 172 38.77 -12.80 -25.39
CA PRO A 172 37.54 -12.87 -24.60
C PRO A 172 37.69 -12.27 -23.19
N VAL A 173 38.89 -12.33 -22.62
CA VAL A 173 39.23 -11.77 -21.31
C VAL A 173 39.28 -10.24 -21.34
N SER A 174 39.86 -9.63 -22.38
CA SER A 174 39.89 -8.16 -22.49
C SER A 174 38.51 -7.58 -22.79
N MET A 175 37.69 -8.28 -23.60
CA MET A 175 36.30 -7.92 -23.80
C MET A 175 35.52 -7.96 -22.48
N LEU A 176 35.68 -9.02 -21.68
CA LEU A 176 35.04 -9.11 -20.38
C LEU A 176 35.51 -8.01 -19.42
N GLY A 177 36.82 -7.71 -19.40
CA GLY A 177 37.38 -6.61 -18.61
C GLY A 177 36.78 -5.25 -18.98
N TYR A 178 36.67 -4.95 -20.27
CA TYR A 178 36.06 -3.72 -20.76
C TYR A 178 34.56 -3.63 -20.43
N VAL A 179 33.80 -4.73 -20.55
CA VAL A 179 32.38 -4.76 -20.13
C VAL A 179 32.24 -4.48 -18.64
N LEU A 180 32.99 -5.21 -17.80
CA LEU A 180 32.92 -5.05 -16.34
C LEU A 180 33.36 -3.65 -15.91
N GLY A 181 34.41 -3.10 -16.50
CA GLY A 181 34.83 -1.72 -16.30
C GLY A 181 33.75 -0.73 -16.75
N GLY A 182 33.20 -0.91 -17.94
CA GLY A 182 32.16 -0.05 -18.52
C GLY A 182 30.87 -0.01 -17.70
N LEU A 183 30.46 -1.13 -17.10
CA LEU A 183 29.31 -1.17 -16.18
C LEU A 183 29.50 -0.27 -14.95
N VAL A 184 30.74 0.01 -14.56
CA VAL A 184 31.08 0.91 -13.43
C VAL A 184 31.52 2.30 -13.91
N GLY A 185 31.49 2.55 -15.23
CA GLY A 185 31.94 3.81 -15.84
C GLY A 185 33.46 3.95 -15.92
N MET A 186 34.19 2.82 -15.90
CA MET A 186 35.65 2.69 -16.00
C MET A 186 36.05 1.77 -17.17
N GLY A 187 35.32 1.83 -18.29
CA GLY A 187 35.61 1.02 -19.47
C GLY A 187 36.86 1.54 -20.18
N GLU A 188 38.02 0.91 -19.94
CA GLU A 188 39.28 1.28 -20.58
C GLU A 188 39.91 0.07 -21.29
N GLY A 189 40.71 0.33 -22.33
CA GLY A 189 41.53 -0.68 -23.01
C GLY A 189 41.04 -1.16 -24.38
N LEU A 190 39.83 -0.77 -24.83
CA LEU A 190 39.36 -1.03 -26.20
C LEU A 190 39.03 0.28 -26.91
N HIS A 191 39.60 0.46 -28.11
CA HIS A 191 39.36 1.63 -28.95
C HIS A 191 38.59 1.25 -30.22
N PHE A 192 37.56 2.02 -30.54
CA PHE A 192 36.74 1.83 -31.73
C PHE A 192 37.16 2.79 -32.84
N ARG A 193 36.99 2.37 -34.11
CA ARG A 193 37.32 3.20 -35.28
C ARG A 193 36.59 4.53 -35.35
N HIS A 194 35.42 4.62 -34.70
CA HIS A 194 34.61 5.83 -34.65
C HIS A 194 34.33 6.20 -33.20
N GLU A 195 34.63 7.46 -32.83
CA GLU A 195 34.35 8.01 -31.49
C GLU A 195 32.89 7.82 -31.09
N ARG A 196 31.95 8.01 -32.02
CA ARG A 196 30.51 7.78 -31.78
C ARG A 196 30.18 6.36 -31.31
N THR A 197 30.93 5.35 -31.75
CA THR A 197 30.69 3.95 -31.35
C THR A 197 31.22 3.69 -29.95
N GLN A 198 32.34 4.33 -29.59
CA GLN A 198 32.91 4.28 -28.25
C GLN A 198 31.97 4.98 -27.25
N ASP A 199 31.53 6.20 -27.56
CA ASP A 199 30.58 6.95 -26.73
C ASP A 199 29.27 6.19 -26.51
N ALA A 200 28.74 5.56 -27.57
CA ALA A 200 27.53 4.76 -27.48
C ALA A 200 27.73 3.51 -26.60
N MET A 201 28.90 2.87 -26.64
CA MET A 201 29.20 1.70 -25.84
C MET A 201 29.38 2.07 -24.36
N ASP A 202 30.13 3.12 -24.08
CA ASP A 202 30.35 3.64 -22.73
C ASP A 202 29.02 4.09 -22.08
N LEU A 203 28.16 4.78 -22.85
CA LEU A 203 26.82 5.16 -22.39
C LEU A 203 25.93 3.94 -22.14
N THR A 204 25.96 2.95 -23.03
CA THR A 204 25.14 1.72 -22.89
C THR A 204 25.55 0.94 -21.66
N LEU A 205 26.85 0.64 -21.50
CA LEU A 205 27.37 -0.09 -20.34
C LEU A 205 27.14 0.69 -19.04
N GLY A 206 27.43 1.99 -19.02
CA GLY A 206 27.17 2.84 -17.86
C GLY A 206 25.69 2.87 -17.47
N SER A 207 24.78 2.92 -18.45
CA SER A 207 23.32 2.90 -18.20
C SER A 207 22.84 1.55 -17.66
N LEU A 208 23.37 0.42 -18.17
CA LEU A 208 23.07 -0.93 -17.68
C LEU A 208 23.55 -1.14 -16.23
N GLY A 209 24.77 -0.67 -15.92
CA GLY A 209 25.31 -0.71 -14.57
C GLY A 209 24.51 0.16 -13.60
N LEU A 210 24.17 1.38 -14.01
CA LEU A 210 23.33 2.29 -13.22
C LEU A 210 21.93 1.72 -12.99
N MET A 211 21.30 1.14 -14.01
CA MET A 211 19.99 0.50 -13.90
C MET A 211 20.04 -0.69 -12.93
N THR A 212 21.05 -1.55 -13.06
CA THR A 212 21.27 -2.70 -12.15
C THR A 212 21.39 -2.23 -10.71
N LEU A 213 22.17 -1.18 -10.47
CA LEU A 213 22.37 -0.60 -9.16
C LEU A 213 21.09 0.04 -8.60
N MET A 214 20.34 0.77 -9.43
CA MET A 214 19.07 1.41 -9.05
C MET A 214 18.00 0.40 -8.68
N VAL A 215 17.82 -0.66 -9.49
CA VAL A 215 16.85 -1.72 -9.19
C VAL A 215 17.25 -2.47 -7.92
N THR A 216 18.53 -2.78 -7.76
CA THR A 216 19.06 -3.42 -6.54
C THR A 216 18.83 -2.56 -5.30
N ALA A 217 19.16 -1.26 -5.38
CA ALA A 217 18.93 -0.31 -4.30
C ALA A 217 17.44 -0.19 -3.97
N TYR A 218 16.57 -0.09 -4.98
CA TYR A 218 15.12 -0.07 -4.79
C TYR A 218 14.63 -1.33 -4.08
N LEU A 219 15.05 -2.52 -4.50
CA LEU A 219 14.65 -3.79 -3.88
C LEU A 219 15.20 -3.96 -2.46
N ALA A 220 16.43 -3.54 -2.21
CA ALA A 220 17.06 -3.57 -0.89
C ALA A 220 16.41 -2.58 0.09
N LEU A 221 15.90 -1.46 -0.43
CA LEU A 221 15.30 -0.37 0.35
C LEU A 221 13.77 -0.41 0.36
N ARG A 222 13.12 -1.34 -0.37
CA ARG A 222 11.66 -1.52 -0.36
C ARG A 222 11.21 -1.90 1.05
N SER A 223 10.02 -1.47 1.46
CA SER A 223 9.47 -1.88 2.75
C SER A 223 9.12 -3.37 2.73
N PRO A 224 9.34 -4.09 3.85
CA PRO A 224 8.86 -5.46 4.00
C PRO A 224 7.38 -5.56 3.64
N GLU A 225 7.02 -6.57 2.86
CA GLU A 225 5.65 -7.06 2.81
C GLU A 225 5.55 -8.16 3.86
N GLN A 226 4.84 -7.90 4.96
CA GLN A 226 4.54 -8.96 5.92
C GLN A 226 3.60 -9.96 5.25
N ARG A 227 3.91 -11.25 5.34
CA ARG A 227 2.95 -12.28 4.96
C ARG A 227 1.84 -12.30 6.03
N PRO A 228 0.58 -12.50 5.64
CA PRO A 228 -0.48 -12.73 6.61
C PRO A 228 -0.13 -13.89 7.56
N GLU A 229 -0.30 -13.68 8.85
CA GLU A 229 0.08 -14.63 9.92
C GLU A 229 -1.10 -15.02 10.82
N LEU A 230 -2.35 -14.65 10.50
CA LEU A 230 -3.50 -15.01 11.34
C LEU A 230 -3.63 -16.54 11.44
N THR A 231 -3.32 -17.05 12.64
CA THR A 231 -3.35 -18.49 12.96
C THR A 231 -4.76 -18.93 13.34
N ASP A 232 -5.00 -20.25 13.41
CA ASP A 232 -6.28 -20.77 13.88
C ASP A 232 -6.54 -20.42 15.35
N GLU A 233 -5.49 -20.37 16.18
CA GLU A 233 -5.60 -19.90 17.57
C GLU A 233 -6.02 -18.41 17.62
N ASP A 234 -5.46 -17.57 16.74
CA ASP A 234 -5.88 -16.17 16.64
C ASP A 234 -7.36 -16.06 16.24
N ASP A 235 -7.80 -16.85 15.26
CA ASP A 235 -9.20 -16.87 14.79
C ASP A 235 -10.15 -17.22 15.95
N GLU A 236 -9.86 -18.28 16.71
CA GLU A 236 -10.65 -18.70 17.87
C GLU A 236 -10.72 -17.61 18.95
N ARG A 237 -9.58 -17.01 19.30
CA ARG A 237 -9.51 -15.96 20.32
C ARG A 237 -10.23 -14.68 19.87
N LEU A 238 -10.11 -14.31 18.60
CA LEU A 238 -10.82 -13.16 18.04
C LEU A 238 -12.33 -13.38 18.06
N ARG A 239 -12.81 -14.58 17.68
CA ARG A 239 -14.23 -14.95 17.79
C ARG A 239 -14.75 -14.84 19.22
N ALA A 240 -13.96 -15.28 20.20
CA ALA A 240 -14.33 -15.15 21.61
C ALA A 240 -14.49 -13.68 22.06
N LEU A 241 -13.60 -12.79 21.60
CA LEU A 241 -13.72 -11.35 21.86
C LEU A 241 -14.92 -10.73 21.14
N LEU A 242 -15.14 -11.06 19.87
CA LEU A 242 -16.28 -10.57 19.07
C LEU A 242 -17.63 -11.00 19.65
N GLY A 243 -17.70 -12.19 20.25
CA GLY A 243 -18.91 -12.66 20.94
C GLY A 243 -19.26 -11.85 22.20
N ARG A 244 -18.28 -11.22 22.85
CA ARG A 244 -18.46 -10.38 24.05
C ARG A 244 -18.58 -8.90 23.73
N HIS A 245 -17.83 -8.42 22.75
CA HIS A 245 -17.76 -7.01 22.33
C HIS A 245 -18.01 -6.92 20.82
N PRO A 246 -19.28 -7.04 20.37
CA PRO A 246 -19.60 -7.09 18.96
C PRO A 246 -19.53 -5.71 18.29
N ASP A 247 -18.96 -5.65 17.10
CA ASP A 247 -19.02 -4.53 16.16
C ASP A 247 -19.43 -5.07 14.78
N SER A 248 -20.16 -4.26 14.00
CA SER A 248 -20.72 -4.70 12.72
C SER A 248 -19.66 -4.98 11.66
N LEU A 249 -18.48 -4.38 11.78
CA LEU A 249 -17.33 -4.64 10.89
C LEU A 249 -16.29 -5.56 11.55
N GLY A 250 -16.45 -5.88 12.83
CA GLY A 250 -15.51 -6.69 13.60
C GLY A 250 -15.28 -8.09 13.04
N TYR A 251 -16.32 -8.74 12.49
CA TYR A 251 -16.19 -10.11 11.95
C TYR A 251 -15.28 -10.19 10.72
N PHE A 252 -15.17 -9.11 9.93
CA PHE A 252 -14.27 -9.06 8.77
C PHE A 252 -12.79 -9.14 9.17
N ASN A 253 -12.46 -8.97 10.44
CA ASN A 253 -11.10 -9.16 10.94
C ASN A 253 -10.64 -10.62 11.03
N LEU A 254 -11.54 -11.58 10.83
CA LEU A 254 -11.23 -13.01 10.70
C LEU A 254 -10.74 -13.42 9.30
N ARG A 255 -10.53 -12.43 8.41
CA ARG A 255 -9.99 -12.64 7.07
C ARG A 255 -8.54 -13.12 7.15
N ARG A 256 -8.22 -14.22 6.45
CA ARG A 256 -6.91 -14.91 6.53
C ARG A 256 -5.75 -14.13 5.90
N ASP A 257 -6.00 -13.03 5.19
CA ASP A 257 -4.95 -12.15 4.66
C ASP A 257 -4.53 -11.03 5.63
N LYS A 258 -5.04 -11.08 6.88
CA LYS A 258 -4.67 -10.19 7.98
C LYS A 258 -3.63 -10.84 8.89
N SER A 259 -3.01 -10.01 9.72
CA SER A 259 -2.21 -10.38 10.89
C SER A 259 -2.82 -9.70 12.11
N VAL A 260 -2.51 -10.17 13.30
CA VAL A 260 -3.13 -9.69 14.54
C VAL A 260 -2.05 -9.19 15.50
N VAL A 261 -2.28 -8.02 16.09
CA VAL A 261 -1.53 -7.54 17.26
C VAL A 261 -2.43 -7.63 18.48
N TRP A 262 -1.98 -8.36 19.50
CA TRP A 262 -2.69 -8.49 20.77
C TRP A 262 -2.20 -7.45 21.78
N SER A 263 -3.10 -6.98 22.64
CA SER A 263 -2.66 -6.30 23.88
C SER A 263 -2.05 -7.31 24.84
N ASP A 264 -1.19 -6.82 25.74
CA ASP A 264 -0.55 -7.65 26.78
C ASP A 264 -1.58 -8.35 27.69
N SER A 265 -2.75 -7.72 27.87
CA SER A 265 -3.85 -8.29 28.64
C SER A 265 -4.58 -9.44 27.94
N GLY A 266 -4.41 -9.58 26.62
CA GLY A 266 -5.18 -10.50 25.77
C GLY A 266 -6.66 -10.14 25.60
N LYS A 267 -7.15 -9.05 26.23
CA LYS A 267 -8.55 -8.61 26.18
C LYS A 267 -8.90 -7.76 24.96
N SER A 268 -7.90 -7.37 24.18
CA SER A 268 -8.08 -6.61 22.95
C SER A 268 -7.05 -6.97 21.89
N ALA A 269 -7.41 -6.76 20.62
CA ALA A 269 -6.54 -7.02 19.49
C ALA A 269 -6.81 -6.07 18.32
N ILE A 270 -5.82 -5.84 17.47
CA ILE A 270 -5.96 -5.11 16.22
C ILE A 270 -5.56 -6.02 15.08
N ALA A 271 -6.52 -6.32 14.19
CA ALA A 271 -6.24 -7.00 12.95
C ALA A 271 -5.82 -5.98 11.87
N TYR A 272 -4.75 -6.31 11.15
CA TYR A 272 -4.11 -5.38 10.23
C TYR A 272 -3.49 -6.08 9.03
N ARG A 273 -3.15 -5.30 8.00
CA ARG A 273 -2.34 -5.75 6.87
C ARG A 273 -1.37 -4.67 6.45
N VAL A 274 -0.20 -5.08 5.98
CA VAL A 274 0.82 -4.15 5.46
C VAL A 274 0.74 -4.10 3.95
N VAL A 275 0.42 -2.92 3.40
CA VAL A 275 0.36 -2.68 1.95
C VAL A 275 1.25 -1.49 1.61
N ASN A 276 2.24 -1.70 0.75
CA ASN A 276 3.22 -0.68 0.35
C ASN A 276 3.84 0.09 1.55
N GLY A 277 4.10 -0.62 2.66
CA GLY A 277 4.63 -0.10 3.92
C GLY A 277 3.67 0.81 4.70
N VAL A 278 2.38 0.75 4.42
CA VAL A 278 1.32 1.29 5.27
C VAL A 278 0.76 0.11 6.04
N MET A 279 0.73 0.20 7.38
CA MET A 279 0.14 -0.80 8.25
C MET A 279 -1.31 -0.37 8.50
N LEU A 280 -2.23 -1.01 7.79
CA LEU A 280 -3.66 -0.68 7.79
C LEU A 280 -4.36 -1.56 8.82
N ALA A 281 -4.82 -0.96 9.91
CA ALA A 281 -5.80 -1.57 10.79
C ALA A 281 -7.20 -1.51 10.16
N SER A 282 -8.00 -2.54 10.40
CA SER A 282 -9.31 -2.69 9.79
C SER A 282 -10.42 -2.58 10.85
N GLY A 283 -11.22 -1.52 10.76
CA GLY A 283 -12.26 -1.22 11.74
C GLY A 283 -11.71 -0.87 13.13
N ASP A 284 -12.50 -1.20 14.14
CA ASP A 284 -12.17 -0.96 15.55
C ASP A 284 -11.18 -2.00 16.07
N PRO A 285 -10.39 -1.66 17.12
CA PRO A 285 -9.79 -2.71 17.95
C PRO A 285 -10.88 -3.67 18.47
N ILE A 286 -10.61 -4.96 18.38
CA ILE A 286 -11.53 -6.03 18.77
C ILE A 286 -11.38 -6.26 20.27
N GLY A 287 -12.49 -6.47 20.98
CA GLY A 287 -12.50 -6.76 22.41
C GLY A 287 -12.85 -5.56 23.27
N ASP A 288 -12.39 -5.59 24.52
CA ASP A 288 -12.81 -4.63 25.56
C ASP A 288 -12.26 -3.21 25.26
N PRO A 289 -13.13 -2.18 25.12
CA PRO A 289 -12.70 -0.80 24.93
C PRO A 289 -11.74 -0.26 25.99
N GLU A 290 -11.80 -0.74 27.23
CA GLU A 290 -10.84 -0.32 28.26
C GLU A 290 -9.42 -0.84 27.97
N ALA A 291 -9.31 -1.96 27.26
CA ALA A 291 -8.04 -2.57 26.86
C ALA A 291 -7.55 -2.10 25.48
N TRP A 292 -8.31 -1.31 24.73
CA TRP A 292 -7.91 -0.80 23.40
C TRP A 292 -6.58 -0.03 23.41
N PRO A 293 -6.27 0.86 24.38
CA PRO A 293 -5.02 1.60 24.39
C PRO A 293 -3.78 0.70 24.37
N GLY A 294 -3.83 -0.44 25.07
CA GLY A 294 -2.73 -1.41 25.09
C GLY A 294 -2.50 -2.09 23.74
N ALA A 295 -3.56 -2.38 22.98
CA ALA A 295 -3.40 -2.92 21.62
C ALA A 295 -2.89 -1.84 20.64
N ILE A 296 -3.37 -0.60 20.80
CA ILE A 296 -2.92 0.56 20.01
C ILE A 296 -1.42 0.79 20.21
N GLU A 297 -0.93 0.76 21.45
CA GLU A 297 0.49 0.89 21.77
C GLU A 297 1.32 -0.19 21.05
N ARG A 298 0.96 -1.46 21.20
CA ARG A 298 1.64 -2.57 20.51
C ARG A 298 1.62 -2.44 18.99
N PHE A 299 0.51 -1.98 18.43
CA PHE A 299 0.38 -1.74 16.99
C PHE A 299 1.34 -0.63 16.53
N LEU A 300 1.46 0.46 17.28
CA LEU A 300 2.37 1.56 16.98
C LEU A 300 3.84 1.17 17.15
N GLU A 301 4.17 0.40 18.20
CA GLU A 301 5.52 -0.17 18.38
C GLU A 301 5.93 -1.02 17.18
N LEU A 302 5.02 -1.86 16.68
CA LEU A 302 5.27 -2.70 15.51
C LEU A 302 5.43 -1.86 14.24
N ALA A 303 4.59 -0.84 14.06
CA ALA A 303 4.71 0.10 12.95
C ALA A 303 6.05 0.85 12.99
N GLU A 304 6.51 1.29 14.17
CA GLU A 304 7.79 1.98 14.35
C GLU A 304 8.97 1.03 14.06
N ARG A 305 8.95 -0.19 14.60
CA ARG A 305 9.99 -1.21 14.38
C ARG A 305 10.29 -1.45 12.91
N HIS A 306 9.26 -1.45 12.05
CA HIS A 306 9.39 -1.68 10.62
C HIS A 306 9.31 -0.42 9.75
N ALA A 307 9.21 0.76 10.37
CA ALA A 307 8.93 2.04 9.71
C ALA A 307 7.76 1.98 8.72
N TRP A 308 6.69 1.31 9.15
CA TRP A 308 5.41 1.37 8.49
C TRP A 308 4.67 2.63 8.89
N THR A 309 3.83 3.12 7.99
CA THR A 309 2.92 4.22 8.29
C THR A 309 1.63 3.61 8.85
N PRO A 310 1.33 3.79 10.14
CA PRO A 310 0.08 3.29 10.72
C PRO A 310 -1.10 4.08 10.17
N ALA A 311 -2.22 3.40 9.91
CA ALA A 311 -3.51 4.03 9.62
C ALA A 311 -4.64 3.06 9.95
N VAL A 312 -5.82 3.60 10.23
CA VAL A 312 -7.03 2.84 10.60
C VAL A 312 -8.10 3.14 9.59
N LEU A 313 -8.63 2.10 8.93
CA LEU A 313 -9.66 2.23 7.90
C LEU A 313 -11.01 1.76 8.42
N GLY A 314 -12.00 2.66 8.43
CA GLY A 314 -13.40 2.31 8.69
C GLY A 314 -13.75 2.09 10.17
N CYS A 315 -13.02 2.71 11.10
CA CYS A 315 -13.36 2.61 12.52
C CYS A 315 -14.62 3.41 12.89
N SER A 316 -15.31 3.01 13.94
CA SER A 316 -16.42 3.72 14.56
C SER A 316 -15.97 5.06 15.14
N GLU A 317 -16.94 5.92 15.44
CA GLU A 317 -16.69 7.16 16.17
C GLU A 317 -15.99 6.92 17.52
N ARG A 318 -16.40 5.86 18.26
CA ARG A 318 -15.81 5.51 19.56
C ARG A 318 -14.32 5.20 19.42
N ALA A 319 -13.96 4.34 18.47
CA ALA A 319 -12.57 4.01 18.23
C ALA A 319 -11.79 5.23 17.70
N GLY A 320 -12.36 6.02 16.81
CA GLY A 320 -11.76 7.27 16.33
C GLY A 320 -11.39 8.23 17.47
N ILE A 321 -12.27 8.39 18.47
CA ILE A 321 -11.99 9.18 19.67
C ILE A 321 -10.83 8.59 20.48
N VAL A 322 -10.80 7.27 20.69
CA VAL A 322 -9.71 6.61 21.44
C VAL A 322 -8.37 6.78 20.72
N TRP A 323 -8.33 6.55 19.40
CA TRP A 323 -7.13 6.73 18.60
C TRP A 323 -6.62 8.18 18.65
N THR A 324 -7.49 9.17 18.48
CA THR A 324 -7.10 10.60 18.48
C THR A 324 -6.78 11.14 19.87
N ARG A 325 -7.26 10.49 20.94
CA ARG A 325 -6.89 10.82 22.32
C ARG A 325 -5.53 10.25 22.69
N ASP A 326 -5.29 8.98 22.35
CA ASP A 326 -4.09 8.24 22.77
C ASP A 326 -2.91 8.45 21.80
N THR A 327 -3.14 9.15 20.68
CA THR A 327 -2.13 9.48 19.67
C THR A 327 -2.34 10.90 19.12
N ASP A 328 -1.32 11.48 18.47
CA ASP A 328 -1.44 12.76 17.76
C ASP A 328 -2.09 12.61 16.35
N PHE A 329 -2.89 11.56 16.12
CA PHE A 329 -3.44 11.28 14.80
C PHE A 329 -4.64 12.18 14.49
N GLU A 330 -4.88 12.39 13.20
CA GLU A 330 -6.05 13.07 12.66
C GLU A 330 -7.10 12.03 12.26
N ALA A 331 -8.38 12.34 12.49
CA ALA A 331 -9.52 11.54 12.02
C ALA A 331 -10.25 12.28 10.90
N LEU A 332 -10.49 11.59 9.79
CA LEU A 332 -11.31 12.05 8.66
C LEU A 332 -12.51 11.14 8.54
N GLU A 333 -13.71 11.71 8.49
CA GLU A 333 -14.90 10.91 8.24
C GLU A 333 -14.86 10.34 6.83
N LEU A 334 -14.86 9.00 6.78
CA LEU A 334 -14.72 8.24 5.56
C LEU A 334 -16.06 8.07 4.88
N GLY A 335 -17.17 7.97 5.60
CA GLY A 335 -18.50 7.68 5.06
C GLY A 335 -19.44 7.15 6.13
N ASP A 336 -20.56 6.56 5.70
CA ASP A 336 -21.58 6.02 6.62
C ASP A 336 -21.96 4.57 6.28
N GLU A 337 -22.12 3.77 7.33
CA GLU A 337 -22.68 2.43 7.28
C GLU A 337 -24.21 2.48 7.35
N ALA A 338 -24.88 1.70 6.50
CA ALA A 338 -26.34 1.61 6.47
C ALA A 338 -26.82 0.45 7.35
N VAL A 339 -27.34 0.76 8.54
CA VAL A 339 -27.88 -0.25 9.47
C VAL A 339 -29.41 -0.20 9.49
N VAL A 340 -30.05 -1.30 9.12
CA VAL A 340 -31.51 -1.45 9.14
C VAL A 340 -31.93 -2.16 10.42
N ASP A 341 -32.87 -1.57 11.15
CA ASP A 341 -33.54 -2.22 12.27
C ASP A 341 -34.69 -3.08 11.74
N THR A 342 -34.62 -4.38 11.98
CA THR A 342 -35.55 -5.37 11.42
C THR A 342 -36.93 -5.33 12.08
N GLY A 343 -37.02 -4.87 13.34
CA GLY A 343 -38.28 -4.76 14.05
C GLY A 343 -39.15 -3.60 13.54
N SER A 344 -38.50 -2.54 13.04
CA SER A 344 -39.17 -1.40 12.40
C SER A 344 -39.34 -1.55 10.88
N PHE A 345 -38.71 -2.55 10.27
CA PHE A 345 -38.75 -2.74 8.83
C PHE A 345 -40.12 -3.27 8.38
N SER A 346 -40.73 -2.59 7.41
CA SER A 346 -41.96 -3.03 6.76
C SER A 346 -41.95 -2.63 5.29
N LEU A 347 -42.42 -3.51 4.41
CA LEU A 347 -42.63 -3.19 2.98
C LEU A 347 -43.86 -2.31 2.75
N GLU A 348 -44.67 -2.08 3.78
CA GLU A 348 -45.86 -1.25 3.70
C GLU A 348 -45.53 0.24 3.70
N GLY A 349 -46.54 1.07 3.41
CA GLY A 349 -46.36 2.52 3.39
C GLY A 349 -45.80 3.10 2.08
N ARG A 350 -45.74 4.44 2.07
CA ARG A 350 -45.42 5.26 0.89
C ARG A 350 -43.93 5.22 0.54
N ALA A 351 -43.05 5.25 1.55
CA ALA A 351 -41.59 5.24 1.36
C ALA A 351 -41.13 3.97 0.64
N MET A 352 -41.73 2.82 0.95
CA MET A 352 -41.36 1.51 0.39
C MET A 352 -42.09 1.15 -0.90
N ARG A 353 -42.89 2.07 -1.48
CA ARG A 353 -43.66 1.80 -2.71
C ARG A 353 -42.77 1.34 -3.86
N ASN A 354 -41.61 1.98 -4.04
CA ASN A 354 -40.69 1.64 -5.12
C ASN A 354 -40.10 0.23 -4.92
N VAL A 355 -39.53 -0.03 -3.74
CA VAL A 355 -38.97 -1.35 -3.39
C VAL A 355 -40.02 -2.44 -3.55
N ARG A 356 -41.23 -2.24 -3.02
CA ARG A 356 -42.35 -3.19 -3.13
C ARG A 356 -42.75 -3.46 -4.58
N GLN A 357 -42.75 -2.45 -5.46
CA GLN A 357 -43.05 -2.64 -6.87
C GLN A 357 -41.95 -3.43 -7.60
N MET A 358 -40.68 -3.18 -7.25
CA MET A 358 -39.54 -3.92 -7.79
C MET A 358 -39.60 -5.40 -7.36
N VAL A 359 -39.77 -5.66 -6.06
CA VAL A 359 -39.90 -7.02 -5.49
C VAL A 359 -41.01 -7.79 -6.18
N ARG A 360 -42.24 -7.23 -6.22
CA ARG A 360 -43.39 -7.87 -6.89
C ARG A 360 -43.18 -8.12 -8.37
N ARG A 361 -42.33 -7.33 -9.05
CA ARG A 361 -41.99 -7.56 -10.46
C ARG A 361 -41.10 -8.78 -10.61
N ILE A 362 -40.07 -8.89 -9.77
CA ILE A 362 -39.11 -10.00 -9.80
C ILE A 362 -39.78 -11.31 -9.37
N GLU A 363 -40.65 -11.27 -8.36
CA GLU A 363 -41.46 -12.44 -7.97
C GLU A 363 -42.36 -12.91 -9.12
N ARG A 364 -43.01 -11.99 -9.85
CA ARG A 364 -43.82 -12.33 -11.04
C ARG A 364 -43.00 -12.90 -12.20
N ALA A 365 -41.71 -12.61 -12.26
CA ALA A 365 -40.79 -13.21 -13.20
C ALA A 365 -40.34 -14.64 -12.79
N GLY A 366 -40.89 -15.20 -11.71
CA GLY A 366 -40.65 -16.58 -11.29
C GLY A 366 -39.44 -16.76 -10.38
N TYR A 367 -38.93 -15.67 -9.80
CA TYR A 367 -37.86 -15.76 -8.80
C TYR A 367 -38.44 -16.09 -7.42
N SER A 368 -37.81 -17.03 -6.72
CA SER A 368 -38.02 -17.32 -5.31
C SER A 368 -36.75 -17.08 -4.50
N THR A 369 -36.87 -16.90 -3.19
CA THR A 369 -35.73 -16.73 -2.29
C THR A 369 -35.73 -17.76 -1.18
N HIS A 370 -34.53 -18.19 -0.76
CA HIS A 370 -34.33 -19.06 0.40
C HIS A 370 -33.31 -18.40 1.32
N VAL A 371 -33.59 -18.45 2.62
CA VAL A 371 -32.72 -17.91 3.67
C VAL A 371 -32.36 -19.06 4.61
N SER A 372 -31.08 -19.31 4.81
CA SER A 372 -30.59 -20.38 5.69
C SER A 372 -29.30 -19.95 6.39
N ARG A 373 -28.98 -20.55 7.54
CA ARG A 373 -27.62 -20.44 8.08
C ARG A 373 -26.69 -21.37 7.31
N ILE A 374 -25.40 -21.04 7.22
CA ILE A 374 -24.42 -21.92 6.56
C ILE A 374 -24.33 -23.27 7.29
N GLY A 375 -24.50 -23.27 8.63
CA GLY A 375 -24.53 -24.50 9.43
C GLY A 375 -25.67 -25.47 9.07
N ASP A 376 -26.74 -25.00 8.42
CA ASP A 376 -27.87 -25.82 8.00
C ASP A 376 -27.68 -26.45 6.61
N LEU A 377 -26.64 -26.04 5.88
CA LEU A 377 -26.34 -26.53 4.54
C LEU A 377 -25.42 -27.74 4.58
N THR A 378 -25.54 -28.63 3.59
CA THR A 378 -24.58 -29.73 3.43
C THR A 378 -23.28 -29.23 2.76
N PRO A 379 -22.14 -29.92 2.96
CA PRO A 379 -20.89 -29.57 2.29
C PRO A 379 -21.02 -29.49 0.77
N GLU A 380 -21.80 -30.38 0.16
CA GLU A 380 -22.03 -30.42 -1.30
C GLU A 380 -22.82 -29.20 -1.79
N GLN A 381 -23.81 -28.74 -1.00
CA GLN A 381 -24.53 -27.50 -1.29
C GLN A 381 -23.58 -26.30 -1.25
N CYS A 382 -22.74 -26.21 -0.21
CA CYS A 382 -21.74 -25.16 -0.07
C CYS A 382 -20.71 -25.16 -1.21
N GLU A 383 -20.27 -26.34 -1.67
CA GLU A 383 -19.38 -26.46 -2.83
C GLU A 383 -20.03 -25.99 -4.12
N THR A 384 -21.30 -26.35 -4.34
CA THR A 384 -22.07 -25.91 -5.52
C THR A 384 -22.21 -24.39 -5.54
N ILE A 385 -22.56 -23.79 -4.39
CA ILE A 385 -22.64 -22.33 -4.23
C ILE A 385 -21.30 -21.65 -4.55
N ARG A 386 -20.20 -22.20 -4.04
CA ARG A 386 -18.85 -21.67 -4.31
C ARG A 386 -18.49 -21.75 -5.80
N ALA A 387 -18.81 -22.86 -6.46
CA ALA A 387 -18.58 -23.05 -7.89
C ALA A 387 -19.39 -22.07 -8.74
N ASP A 388 -20.68 -21.90 -8.45
CA ASP A 388 -21.56 -20.94 -9.14
C ASP A 388 -21.06 -19.51 -8.95
N ALA A 389 -20.69 -19.14 -7.72
CA ALA A 389 -20.11 -17.84 -7.42
C ALA A 389 -18.78 -17.60 -8.15
N GLN A 390 -17.95 -18.63 -8.33
CA GLN A 390 -16.69 -18.52 -9.08
C GLN A 390 -16.94 -18.34 -10.59
N ALA A 391 -17.97 -19.00 -11.14
CA ALA A 391 -18.35 -18.84 -12.54
C ALA A 391 -18.84 -17.41 -12.85
N TRP A 392 -19.55 -16.76 -11.91
CA TRP A 392 -20.04 -15.38 -12.10
C TRP A 392 -18.98 -14.30 -11.87
N ARG A 393 -17.92 -14.60 -11.10
CA ARG A 393 -16.84 -13.65 -10.77
C ARG A 393 -16.03 -13.18 -11.99
N GLY A 394 -15.93 -13.97 -13.05
CA GLY A 394 -15.11 -13.63 -14.21
C GLY A 394 -13.64 -13.34 -13.82
N THR A 395 -13.04 -12.27 -14.35
CA THR A 395 -11.67 -11.81 -14.02
C THR A 395 -11.60 -10.82 -12.85
N GLU A 396 -12.73 -10.47 -12.23
CA GLU A 396 -12.75 -9.52 -11.11
C GLU A 396 -12.34 -10.24 -9.81
N THR A 397 -11.25 -9.79 -9.19
CA THR A 397 -10.84 -10.22 -7.85
C THR A 397 -11.90 -9.85 -6.82
N GLU A 398 -12.10 -10.71 -5.81
CA GLU A 398 -12.92 -10.37 -4.63
C GLU A 398 -12.50 -9.02 -4.05
N ARG A 399 -13.46 -8.12 -3.95
CA ARG A 399 -13.28 -6.78 -3.40
C ARG A 399 -13.32 -6.88 -1.87
N GLY A 400 -12.49 -6.09 -1.20
CA GLY A 400 -12.64 -5.83 0.23
C GLY A 400 -11.48 -6.28 1.12
N PHE A 401 -11.13 -5.42 2.07
CA PHE A 401 -10.20 -5.66 3.19
C PHE A 401 -10.88 -5.41 4.52
N SER A 402 -11.62 -4.30 4.64
CA SER A 402 -12.36 -3.95 5.86
C SER A 402 -13.80 -4.43 5.86
N MET A 403 -14.28 -4.86 4.70
CA MET A 403 -15.70 -5.04 4.41
C MET A 403 -16.00 -6.34 3.64
N ALA A 404 -15.03 -7.25 3.60
CA ALA A 404 -15.21 -8.57 2.99
C ALA A 404 -14.38 -9.63 3.73
N LEU A 405 -15.01 -10.76 4.06
CA LEU A 405 -14.38 -11.86 4.76
C LEU A 405 -13.47 -12.68 3.85
N GLY A 406 -13.74 -12.66 2.54
CA GLY A 406 -12.93 -13.35 1.53
C GLY A 406 -13.16 -14.86 1.45
N ARG A 407 -14.31 -15.33 1.97
CA ARG A 407 -14.79 -16.72 1.84
C ARG A 407 -16.32 -16.73 1.82
N LEU A 408 -16.90 -17.57 0.98
CA LEU A 408 -18.35 -17.70 0.74
C LEU A 408 -18.77 -19.13 1.04
N ALA A 409 -19.91 -19.32 1.71
CA ALA A 409 -20.46 -20.63 2.03
C ALA A 409 -19.41 -21.56 2.68
N ASP A 410 -18.70 -21.03 3.68
CA ASP A 410 -17.63 -21.75 4.38
C ASP A 410 -18.14 -22.24 5.75
N HIS A 411 -18.00 -23.54 6.02
CA HIS A 411 -18.43 -24.14 7.29
C HIS A 411 -17.62 -23.66 8.50
N ALA A 412 -16.51 -22.94 8.30
CA ALA A 412 -15.85 -22.20 9.37
C ALA A 412 -16.72 -21.06 9.95
N ASP A 413 -17.78 -20.65 9.25
CA ASP A 413 -18.71 -19.59 9.67
C ASP A 413 -20.17 -20.09 9.71
N PRO A 414 -20.50 -21.07 10.57
CA PRO A 414 -21.81 -21.73 10.55
C PRO A 414 -22.97 -20.77 10.84
N GLU A 415 -22.71 -19.70 11.60
CA GLU A 415 -23.69 -18.68 11.98
C GLU A 415 -23.93 -17.62 10.90
N ALA A 416 -23.13 -17.60 9.82
CA ALA A 416 -23.37 -16.70 8.72
C ALA A 416 -24.68 -17.11 8.00
N VAL A 417 -25.39 -16.11 7.50
CA VAL A 417 -26.68 -16.27 6.83
C VAL A 417 -26.48 -16.14 5.34
N LEU A 418 -26.98 -17.13 4.60
CA LEU A 418 -26.99 -17.12 3.14
C LEU A 418 -28.41 -16.87 2.64
N VAL A 419 -28.54 -15.95 1.69
CA VAL A 419 -29.76 -15.75 0.91
C VAL A 419 -29.48 -16.15 -0.52
N THR A 420 -30.26 -17.09 -1.05
CA THR A 420 -30.18 -17.51 -2.45
C THR A 420 -31.44 -17.07 -3.18
N ALA A 421 -31.29 -16.54 -4.39
CA ALA A 421 -32.41 -16.30 -5.28
C ALA A 421 -32.40 -17.30 -6.43
N VAL A 422 -33.52 -17.96 -6.68
CA VAL A 422 -33.65 -19.06 -7.65
C VAL A 422 -34.71 -18.70 -8.67
N GLN A 423 -34.42 -18.93 -9.95
CA GLN A 423 -35.38 -18.84 -11.06
C GLN A 423 -35.31 -20.14 -11.87
N GLU A 424 -36.44 -20.78 -12.12
CA GLU A 424 -36.52 -22.03 -12.91
C GLU A 424 -35.57 -23.14 -12.39
N GLY A 425 -35.43 -23.26 -11.07
CA GLY A 425 -34.56 -24.24 -10.43
C GLY A 425 -33.05 -23.92 -10.50
N ARG A 426 -32.66 -22.78 -11.06
CA ARG A 426 -31.26 -22.31 -11.11
C ARG A 426 -31.04 -21.14 -10.16
N VAL A 427 -29.93 -21.16 -9.43
CA VAL A 427 -29.55 -20.01 -8.61
C VAL A 427 -29.13 -18.86 -9.52
N ARG A 428 -29.61 -17.65 -9.22
CA ARG A 428 -29.36 -16.42 -9.98
C ARG A 428 -28.73 -15.30 -9.12
N GLY A 429 -28.67 -15.48 -7.81
CA GLY A 429 -28.05 -14.53 -6.88
C GLY A 429 -27.76 -15.12 -5.51
N PHE A 430 -26.75 -14.56 -4.85
CA PHE A 430 -26.32 -14.89 -3.48
C PHE A 430 -26.11 -13.60 -2.68
N LEU A 431 -26.65 -13.53 -1.48
CA LEU A 431 -26.16 -12.65 -0.42
C LEU A 431 -25.61 -13.48 0.73
N GLN A 432 -24.44 -13.12 1.26
CA GLN A 432 -23.93 -13.67 2.52
C GLN A 432 -23.86 -12.56 3.55
N PHE A 433 -24.35 -12.83 4.76
CA PHE A 433 -24.23 -11.98 5.91
C PHE A 433 -23.40 -12.67 6.99
N VAL A 434 -22.36 -11.99 7.49
CA VAL A 434 -21.54 -12.48 8.59
C VAL A 434 -22.13 -12.08 9.95
N PRO A 435 -21.87 -12.84 11.02
CA PRO A 435 -22.39 -12.52 12.35
C PRO A 435 -21.92 -11.16 12.88
N TRP A 436 -22.83 -10.41 13.49
CA TRP A 436 -22.56 -9.23 14.31
C TRP A 436 -23.16 -9.44 15.70
N GLY A 437 -22.37 -10.04 16.60
CA GLY A 437 -22.86 -10.44 17.92
C GLY A 437 -23.90 -11.56 17.85
N LYS A 438 -24.88 -11.54 18.75
CA LYS A 438 -25.91 -12.59 18.85
C LYS A 438 -27.17 -12.29 18.04
N ASP A 439 -27.47 -11.01 17.81
CA ASP A 439 -28.71 -10.54 17.20
C ASP A 439 -28.48 -9.56 16.04
N GLY A 440 -27.28 -9.53 15.48
CA GLY A 440 -26.94 -8.73 14.31
C GLY A 440 -26.29 -9.56 13.21
N MET A 441 -26.39 -9.07 11.97
CA MET A 441 -25.62 -9.60 10.84
C MET A 441 -25.20 -8.48 9.88
N SER A 442 -24.08 -8.68 9.17
CA SER A 442 -23.48 -7.67 8.29
C SER A 442 -23.25 -8.23 6.90
N LEU A 443 -23.66 -7.49 5.86
CA LEU A 443 -23.55 -7.91 4.47
C LEU A 443 -22.07 -8.02 4.06
N ASP A 444 -21.67 -9.23 3.69
CA ASP A 444 -20.30 -9.58 3.27
C ASP A 444 -20.23 -9.75 1.75
N VAL A 445 -21.05 -10.65 1.21
CA VAL A 445 -21.06 -10.96 -0.22
C VAL A 445 -22.40 -10.54 -0.82
N MET A 446 -22.34 -9.89 -1.98
CA MET A 446 -23.50 -9.60 -2.82
C MET A 446 -23.16 -9.95 -4.27
N LEU A 447 -23.55 -11.14 -4.71
CA LEU A 447 -23.34 -11.64 -6.07
C LEU A 447 -24.66 -11.84 -6.77
N ARG A 448 -24.70 -11.47 -8.06
CA ARG A 448 -25.82 -11.77 -8.94
C ARG A 448 -25.34 -12.16 -10.32
N ASP A 449 -26.11 -13.02 -10.97
CA ASP A 449 -25.96 -13.29 -12.39
C ASP A 449 -26.15 -11.98 -13.18
N LYS A 450 -25.25 -11.71 -14.13
CA LYS A 450 -25.27 -10.52 -14.98
C LYS A 450 -26.49 -10.49 -15.90
N THR A 451 -27.04 -11.65 -16.23
CA THR A 451 -28.25 -11.80 -17.04
C THR A 451 -29.54 -11.72 -16.23
N ALA A 452 -29.46 -11.67 -14.90
CA ALA A 452 -30.64 -11.57 -14.05
C ALA A 452 -31.31 -10.20 -14.14
N GLU A 453 -32.63 -10.20 -13.92
CA GLU A 453 -33.45 -9.00 -13.98
C GLU A 453 -33.05 -7.96 -12.92
N GLY A 454 -33.17 -6.68 -13.29
CA GLY A 454 -32.90 -5.57 -12.38
C GLY A 454 -33.90 -5.56 -11.22
N GLY A 455 -33.40 -5.62 -9.98
CA GLY A 455 -34.23 -5.74 -8.77
C GLY A 455 -33.95 -7.00 -7.95
N LEU A 456 -33.13 -7.93 -8.46
CA LEU A 456 -32.78 -9.16 -7.75
C LEU A 456 -32.12 -8.90 -6.38
N ASN A 457 -31.22 -7.92 -6.30
CA ASN A 457 -30.57 -7.57 -5.02
C ASN A 457 -31.58 -7.00 -4.03
N GLU A 458 -32.50 -6.13 -4.48
CA GLU A 458 -33.59 -5.65 -3.65
C GLU A 458 -34.47 -6.79 -3.14
N LEU A 459 -34.83 -7.77 -3.99
CA LEU A 459 -35.57 -8.96 -3.57
C LEU A 459 -34.83 -9.74 -2.47
N MET A 460 -33.54 -10.03 -2.66
CA MET A 460 -32.75 -10.78 -1.68
C MET A 460 -32.56 -10.02 -0.35
N ILE A 461 -32.34 -8.70 -0.39
CA ILE A 461 -32.24 -7.89 0.84
C ILE A 461 -33.58 -7.87 1.58
N VAL A 462 -34.69 -7.72 0.85
CA VAL A 462 -36.03 -7.77 1.45
C VAL A 462 -36.32 -9.13 2.08
N ALA A 463 -35.93 -10.23 1.40
CA ALA A 463 -36.04 -11.57 1.97
C ALA A 463 -35.19 -11.71 3.25
N ALA A 464 -33.96 -11.20 3.26
CA ALA A 464 -33.10 -11.19 4.44
C ALA A 464 -33.75 -10.43 5.62
N LEU A 465 -34.24 -9.21 5.37
CA LEU A 465 -34.84 -8.35 6.39
C LEU A 465 -36.18 -8.91 6.92
N THR A 466 -36.96 -9.56 6.06
CA THR A 466 -38.25 -10.16 6.43
C THR A 466 -38.05 -11.44 7.26
N SER A 467 -37.06 -12.25 6.92
CA SER A 467 -36.73 -13.48 7.65
C SER A 467 -35.90 -13.23 8.91
N ALA A 468 -35.23 -12.07 9.02
CA ALA A 468 -34.32 -11.78 10.14
C ALA A 468 -34.94 -12.01 11.54
N PRO A 469 -36.17 -11.56 11.85
CA PRO A 469 -36.77 -11.79 13.17
C PRO A 469 -36.97 -13.27 13.52
N SER A 470 -37.29 -14.13 12.54
CA SER A 470 -37.53 -15.56 12.79
C SER A 470 -36.24 -16.33 13.12
N ILE A 471 -35.09 -15.82 12.66
CA ILE A 471 -33.76 -16.37 12.96
C ILE A 471 -33.04 -15.62 14.09
N GLY A 472 -33.75 -14.76 14.83
CA GLY A 472 -33.24 -14.04 16.01
C GLY A 472 -32.39 -12.80 15.71
N ILE A 473 -32.41 -12.31 14.47
CA ILE A 473 -31.66 -11.12 14.05
C ILE A 473 -32.54 -9.88 14.19
N ARG A 474 -32.00 -8.85 14.86
CA ARG A 474 -32.64 -7.55 15.12
C ARG A 474 -32.09 -6.43 14.25
N GLN A 475 -30.82 -6.50 13.88
CA GLN A 475 -30.14 -5.45 13.12
C GLN A 475 -29.34 -6.03 11.95
N VAL A 476 -29.43 -5.37 10.80
CA VAL A 476 -28.74 -5.80 9.58
C VAL A 476 -27.92 -4.63 9.04
N SER A 477 -26.61 -4.79 8.96
CA SER A 477 -25.76 -3.86 8.22
C SER A 477 -25.77 -4.23 6.74
N LEU A 478 -26.14 -3.28 5.87
CA LEU A 478 -26.05 -3.39 4.41
C LEU A 478 -24.68 -2.92 3.90
N ASN A 479 -23.66 -2.98 4.77
CA ASN A 479 -22.30 -2.55 4.52
C ASN A 479 -22.20 -1.03 4.25
N PHE A 480 -20.99 -0.58 3.97
CA PHE A 480 -20.56 0.81 4.01
C PHE A 480 -20.73 1.54 2.68
N ALA A 481 -21.18 2.80 2.75
CA ALA A 481 -21.10 3.74 1.65
C ALA A 481 -19.99 4.77 1.93
N THR A 482 -18.83 4.59 1.27
CA THR A 482 -17.69 5.51 1.34
C THR A 482 -18.10 6.92 0.88
N PHE A 483 -17.80 7.94 1.69
CA PHE A 483 -17.78 9.39 1.40
C PHE A 483 -19.10 10.18 1.44
N ARG A 484 -20.07 9.81 2.29
CA ARG A 484 -21.28 10.63 2.55
C ARG A 484 -20.97 12.00 3.19
N ALA A 485 -20.06 12.05 4.16
CA ALA A 485 -19.69 13.23 4.95
C ALA A 485 -19.43 14.52 4.15
N VAL A 486 -18.82 14.39 2.97
CA VAL A 486 -18.28 15.52 2.20
C VAL A 486 -19.35 16.21 1.35
N LEU A 487 -20.46 15.53 1.05
CA LEU A 487 -21.56 16.07 0.25
C LEU A 487 -22.56 16.88 1.08
N GLU A 488 -22.82 16.52 2.34
CA GLU A 488 -23.78 17.23 3.20
C GLU A 488 -23.14 18.35 4.06
N ARG A 489 -21.85 18.24 4.46
CA ARG A 489 -21.18 19.29 5.25
C ARG A 489 -20.66 20.47 4.43
N GLY A 490 -20.73 20.38 3.10
CA GLY A 490 -20.33 21.45 2.18
C GLY A 490 -21.16 22.73 2.29
N GLU A 491 -22.32 22.71 2.95
CA GLU A 491 -23.20 23.88 3.07
C GLU A 491 -23.13 24.60 4.44
N ARG A 492 -22.43 24.08 5.46
CA ARG A 492 -22.54 24.65 6.83
C ARG A 492 -21.27 24.91 7.63
N LEU A 493 -20.06 24.66 7.12
CA LEU A 493 -18.84 24.94 7.90
C LEU A 493 -17.80 25.73 7.08
N GLY A 494 -17.68 27.02 7.42
CA GLY A 494 -16.56 27.85 7.00
C GLY A 494 -15.28 27.46 7.74
N ALA A 495 -14.26 26.97 7.03
CA ALA A 495 -12.90 26.83 7.58
C ALA A 495 -11.83 26.67 6.47
N GLY A 496 -10.82 27.56 6.51
CA GLY A 496 -9.40 27.32 6.17
C GLY A 496 -8.96 27.04 4.71
N PRO A 497 -7.78 27.55 4.27
CA PRO A 497 -7.19 27.23 2.97
C PRO A 497 -6.64 25.78 2.85
N VAL A 498 -6.40 25.08 3.96
CA VAL A 498 -5.91 23.67 3.98
C VAL A 498 -6.96 22.70 3.41
N THR A 499 -8.24 23.03 3.53
CA THR A 499 -9.39 22.24 3.05
C THR A 499 -9.48 22.18 1.52
N LYS A 500 -8.84 23.11 0.80
CA LYS A 500 -8.89 23.16 -0.68
C LYS A 500 -8.06 22.08 -1.37
N VAL A 501 -6.95 21.65 -0.78
CA VAL A 501 -6.10 20.56 -1.34
C VAL A 501 -6.75 19.21 -1.04
N SER A 502 -7.27 19.02 0.17
CA SER A 502 -8.09 17.88 0.57
C SER A 502 -9.29 17.74 -0.37
N ARG A 503 -9.99 18.84 -0.66
CA ARG A 503 -11.12 18.88 -1.61
C ARG A 503 -10.74 18.38 -3.01
N LYS A 504 -9.58 18.76 -3.57
CA LYS A 504 -9.17 18.29 -4.91
C LYS A 504 -8.84 16.80 -4.94
N VAL A 505 -8.17 16.28 -3.91
CA VAL A 505 -7.87 14.85 -3.79
C VAL A 505 -9.15 14.04 -3.54
N LEU A 506 -10.06 14.55 -2.71
CA LEU A 506 -11.36 13.94 -2.41
C LEU A 506 -12.32 13.94 -3.60
N VAL A 507 -12.39 15.04 -4.38
CA VAL A 507 -13.19 15.11 -5.62
C VAL A 507 -12.58 14.24 -6.73
N PHE A 508 -11.26 14.09 -6.76
CA PHE A 508 -10.58 13.18 -7.69
C PHE A 508 -10.89 11.71 -7.36
N LEU A 509 -10.87 11.34 -6.07
CA LEU A 509 -11.26 10.01 -5.61
C LEU A 509 -12.76 9.75 -5.81
N SER A 510 -13.64 10.73 -5.53
CA SER A 510 -15.10 10.56 -5.70
C SER A 510 -15.53 10.36 -7.15
N ARG A 511 -14.73 10.81 -8.13
CA ARG A 511 -14.95 10.55 -9.56
C ARG A 511 -14.66 9.11 -9.99
N TRP A 512 -13.93 8.35 -9.18
CA TRP A 512 -13.57 6.95 -9.44
C TRP A 512 -14.47 5.94 -8.72
N PHE A 513 -15.37 6.39 -7.85
CA PHE A 513 -16.28 5.51 -7.11
C PHE A 513 -17.74 5.83 -7.45
N GLN A 514 -18.55 4.79 -7.73
CA GLN A 514 -20.01 4.88 -7.84
C GLN A 514 -20.70 5.11 -6.48
N ILE A 515 -20.21 6.06 -5.68
CA ILE A 515 -20.63 6.32 -4.28
C ILE A 515 -22.12 6.63 -4.19
N GLU A 516 -22.60 7.43 -5.14
CA GLU A 516 -23.98 7.92 -5.12
C GLU A 516 -25.00 6.82 -5.44
N SER A 517 -24.65 5.85 -6.30
CA SER A 517 -25.56 4.75 -6.61
C SER A 517 -25.71 3.78 -5.45
N LEU A 518 -24.63 3.46 -4.73
CA LEU A 518 -24.67 2.60 -3.55
C LEU A 518 -25.41 3.26 -2.38
N TYR A 519 -25.16 4.56 -2.15
CA TYR A 519 -25.93 5.33 -1.18
C TYR A 519 -27.43 5.33 -1.50
N ARG A 520 -27.80 5.70 -2.73
CA ARG A 520 -29.21 5.72 -3.17
C ARG A 520 -29.84 4.32 -3.12
N PHE A 521 -29.05 3.27 -3.32
CA PHE A 521 -29.51 1.88 -3.20
C PHE A 521 -29.83 1.54 -1.75
N ASN A 522 -28.91 1.78 -0.81
CA ASN A 522 -29.11 1.48 0.61
C ASN A 522 -30.20 2.37 1.26
N ALA A 523 -30.30 3.63 0.84
CA ALA A 523 -31.32 4.57 1.34
C ALA A 523 -32.76 4.08 1.09
N LYS A 524 -32.99 3.19 0.10
CA LYS A 524 -34.30 2.60 -0.18
C LYS A 524 -34.88 1.82 1.00
N PHE A 525 -34.02 1.29 1.87
CA PHE A 525 -34.41 0.40 2.97
C PHE A 525 -34.62 1.14 4.30
N GLY A 526 -34.55 2.48 4.30
CA GLY A 526 -34.72 3.30 5.50
C GLY A 526 -33.69 3.03 6.61
N PRO A 527 -32.38 2.94 6.31
CA PRO A 527 -31.37 2.63 7.32
C PRO A 527 -31.13 3.80 8.28
N ARG A 528 -30.66 3.47 9.48
CA ARG A 528 -29.91 4.39 10.34
C ARG A 528 -28.46 4.43 9.87
N TRP A 529 -27.95 5.63 9.64
CA TRP A 529 -26.57 5.86 9.21
C TRP A 529 -25.63 5.92 10.41
N GLN A 530 -24.53 5.16 10.36
CA GLN A 530 -23.47 5.20 11.37
C GLN A 530 -22.16 5.69 10.74
N PRO A 531 -21.54 6.77 11.24
CA PRO A 531 -20.33 7.31 10.66
C PRO A 531 -19.14 6.39 10.90
N ARG A 532 -18.29 6.25 9.88
CA ARG A 532 -17.00 5.55 9.96
C ARG A 532 -15.86 6.48 9.56
N PHE A 533 -14.70 6.28 10.18
CA PHE A 533 -13.57 7.21 10.12
C PHE A 533 -12.30 6.54 9.60
N LEU A 534 -11.51 7.31 8.87
CA LEU A 534 -10.11 7.05 8.56
C LEU A 534 -9.25 7.79 9.59
N VAL A 535 -8.41 7.08 10.32
CA VAL A 535 -7.45 7.69 11.27
C VAL A 535 -6.03 7.57 10.74
N PHE A 536 -5.28 8.67 10.76
CA PHE A 536 -3.96 8.77 10.13
C PHE A 536 -3.03 9.75 10.86
N PRO A 537 -1.70 9.58 10.80
CA PRO A 537 -0.76 10.35 11.60
C PRO A 537 -0.61 11.82 11.18
N ALA A 538 -0.74 12.11 9.89
CA ALA A 538 -0.63 13.48 9.37
C ALA A 538 -1.19 13.58 7.96
N SER A 539 -1.74 14.73 7.60
CA SER A 539 -2.25 15.02 6.25
C SER A 539 -1.26 14.71 5.10
N SER A 540 0.06 14.80 5.32
CA SER A 540 1.08 14.43 4.32
C SER A 540 1.15 12.94 3.99
N SER A 541 0.59 12.08 4.85
CA SER A 541 0.55 10.62 4.65
C SER A 541 -0.66 10.14 3.86
N LEU A 542 -1.71 10.97 3.74
CA LEU A 542 -2.99 10.62 3.11
C LEU A 542 -2.87 10.07 1.69
N PRO A 543 -2.09 10.64 0.74
CA PRO A 543 -2.02 10.10 -0.61
C PRO A 543 -1.55 8.64 -0.63
N ARG A 544 -0.60 8.31 0.23
CA ARG A 544 -0.03 6.97 0.33
C ARG A 544 -0.98 6.01 1.04
N ILE A 545 -1.63 6.47 2.11
CA ILE A 545 -2.66 5.69 2.80
C ILE A 545 -3.82 5.41 1.84
N GLY A 546 -4.23 6.39 1.04
CA GLY A 546 -5.27 6.23 0.02
C GLY A 546 -4.92 5.15 -1.02
N ILE A 547 -3.70 5.18 -1.58
CA ILE A 547 -3.25 4.13 -2.52
C ILE A 547 -3.22 2.76 -1.83
N ALA A 548 -2.72 2.68 -0.60
CA ALA A 548 -2.65 1.43 0.15
C ALA A 548 -4.05 0.89 0.48
N ALA A 549 -5.00 1.75 0.86
CA ALA A 549 -6.38 1.40 1.15
C ALA A 549 -7.10 0.91 -0.12
N LEU A 550 -6.88 1.58 -1.26
CA LEU A 550 -7.43 1.14 -2.55
C LEU A 550 -6.91 -0.23 -2.97
N GLU A 551 -5.62 -0.49 -2.78
CA GLU A 551 -5.02 -1.80 -3.08
C GLU A 551 -5.48 -2.88 -2.08
N ALA A 552 -5.61 -2.54 -0.80
CA ALA A 552 -6.11 -3.45 0.23
C ALA A 552 -7.56 -3.87 -0.05
N GLU A 553 -8.45 -2.91 -0.31
CA GLU A 553 -9.85 -3.15 -0.68
C GLU A 553 -10.01 -3.73 -2.11
N ALA A 554 -8.90 -4.01 -2.81
CA ALA A 554 -8.82 -4.54 -4.17
C ALA A 554 -9.51 -3.68 -5.26
N PHE A 555 -9.61 -2.37 -5.04
CA PHE A 555 -9.97 -1.38 -6.09
C PHE A 555 -8.81 -1.11 -7.06
N LEU A 556 -7.58 -1.39 -6.63
CA LEU A 556 -6.36 -1.29 -7.44
C LEU A 556 -5.66 -2.66 -7.45
N THR A 557 -5.81 -3.40 -8.54
CA THR A 557 -5.04 -4.62 -8.80
C THR A 557 -3.86 -4.28 -9.70
N TRP A 558 -2.65 -4.30 -9.15
CA TRP A 558 -1.44 -4.20 -9.98
C TRP A 558 -1.33 -5.43 -10.87
N PRO A 559 -0.89 -5.28 -12.13
CA PRO A 559 -0.61 -6.43 -12.99
C PRO A 559 0.44 -7.31 -12.32
N ARG A 560 0.02 -8.50 -11.88
CA ARG A 560 0.96 -9.53 -11.41
C ARG A 560 1.56 -10.16 -12.66
N LEU A 561 2.86 -9.91 -12.88
CA LEU A 561 3.64 -10.69 -13.84
C LEU A 561 3.76 -12.12 -13.30
N THR A 562 2.75 -12.96 -13.55
CA THR A 562 2.82 -14.42 -13.36
C THR A 562 3.64 -15.04 -14.49
N LEU A 563 4.95 -14.79 -14.47
CA LEU A 563 5.93 -15.60 -15.17
C LEU A 563 6.56 -16.54 -14.13
N LEU A 564 6.46 -17.85 -14.36
CA LEU A 564 7.02 -18.96 -13.55
C LEU A 564 6.17 -19.48 -12.36
N LYS A 565 4.95 -19.95 -12.63
CA LYS A 565 4.28 -20.97 -11.79
C LYS A 565 4.03 -22.31 -12.49
N GLY A 566 4.48 -22.47 -13.73
CA GLY A 566 4.23 -23.66 -14.55
C GLY A 566 5.39 -24.66 -14.67
N LEU A 567 6.40 -24.65 -13.78
CA LEU A 567 7.57 -25.55 -13.89
C LEU A 567 7.84 -26.40 -12.64
N THR A 568 6.89 -26.51 -11.73
CA THR A 568 6.90 -27.55 -10.68
C THR A 568 5.47 -28.07 -10.54
N GLY A 569 5.03 -28.83 -11.55
CA GLY A 569 3.90 -29.73 -11.48
C GLY A 569 4.43 -31.15 -11.41
#